data_AF-A0A436WQN7-F1
#
_entry.id   AF-A0A436WQN7-F1
#
_cell.length_a   1.000
_cell.length_b   1.000
_cell.length_c   1.000
_cell.angle_alpha   90.00
_cell.angle_beta   90.00
_cell.angle_gamma   90.00
#
_symmetry.space_group_name_H-M   'P 1'
#
loop_
_entity.id
_entity.type
_entity.pdbx_description
1 polymer ?
#
loop_
_entity_poly.entity_id
_entity_poly.type
_entity_poly.pdbx_seq_one_letter_code
_entity_poly.pdbx_strand_id
1 'polypeptide(L)' 'KELSPGEPTGGEGQGLTLAKLPPDWASAIASFEGGPLVAEIFPATLRQSFVACKRQELNTFALNVSDFEIETYLESV' A
#
# COMPACT_ATOMS: atom_id res chain seq x y z
N LYS A 1 -18.67 -12.64 13.14
CA LYS A 1 -17.80 -11.88 14.07
C LYS A 1 -18.25 -10.42 13.98
N GLU A 2 -18.70 -9.82 15.07
CA GLU A 2 -19.05 -8.39 15.06
C GLU A 2 -17.75 -7.57 15.06
N LEU A 3 -17.59 -6.70 14.06
CA LEU A 3 -16.46 -5.79 13.94
C LEU A 3 -16.90 -4.43 14.48
N SER A 4 -16.22 -3.92 15.50
CA SER A 4 -16.44 -2.57 16.01
C SER A 4 -15.50 -1.60 15.32
N PRO A 5 -15.98 -0.45 14.79
CA PRO A 5 -15.15 0.54 14.13
C PRO A 5 -14.28 1.37 15.10
N GLY A 6 -14.42 1.18 16.42
CA GLY A 6 -13.76 2.00 17.44
C GLY A 6 -14.56 3.25 17.81
N GLU A 7 -13.98 4.09 18.68
CA GLU A 7 -14.60 5.36 19.06
C GLU A 7 -14.49 6.40 17.92
N PRO A 8 -15.50 7.26 17.72
CA PRO A 8 -15.44 8.32 16.73
C PRO A 8 -14.26 9.26 17.00
N THR A 9 -13.35 9.37 16.04
CA THR A 9 -12.30 10.39 16.06
C THR A 9 -12.89 11.71 15.58
N GLY A 10 -13.20 12.63 16.49
CA GLY A 10 -13.59 14.00 16.14
C GLY A 10 -12.42 14.85 15.61
N GLY A 11 -12.72 16.01 15.00
CA GLY A 11 -11.73 17.03 14.61
C GLY A 11 -10.74 16.62 13.50
N GLU A 12 -9.73 17.47 13.25
CA GLU A 12 -8.65 17.30 12.23
C GLU A 12 -7.67 16.14 12.54
N GLY A 13 -8.00 15.20 13.44
CA GLY A 13 -7.12 14.07 13.79
C GLY A 13 -5.76 14.45 14.41
N GLN A 14 -5.51 15.74 14.66
CA GLN A 14 -4.26 16.25 15.20
C GLN A 14 -4.06 15.76 16.64
N GLY A 15 -2.99 14.98 16.88
CA GLY A 15 -2.61 14.48 18.21
C GLY A 15 -3.02 13.04 18.53
N LEU A 16 -3.78 12.37 17.65
CA LEU A 16 -4.14 10.96 17.84
C LEU A 16 -3.15 10.04 17.10
N THR A 17 -2.65 9.02 17.79
CA THR A 17 -1.84 7.96 17.16
C THR A 17 -2.77 6.90 16.58
N LEU A 18 -3.23 7.13 15.35
CA LEU A 18 -4.10 6.20 14.62
C LEU A 18 -3.28 5.26 13.73
N ALA A 19 -3.85 4.08 13.45
CA ALA A 19 -3.31 3.19 12.42
C ALA A 19 -3.30 3.94 11.08
N LYS A 20 -2.11 4.05 10.48
CA LYS A 20 -1.92 4.73 9.21
C LYS A 20 -2.11 3.75 8.06
N LEU A 21 -2.48 4.29 6.90
CA LEU A 21 -2.42 3.54 5.66
C LEU A 21 -0.95 3.19 5.34
N PRO A 22 -0.72 2.09 4.61
CA PRO A 22 0.59 1.80 4.05
C PRO A 22 1.11 3.02 3.27
N PRO A 23 2.36 3.45 3.49
CA PRO A 23 2.88 4.71 2.94
C PRO A 23 3.25 4.60 1.46
N ASP A 24 3.36 3.39 0.94
CA ASP A 24 3.79 3.11 -0.41
C ASP A 24 3.11 1.84 -0.96
N TRP A 25 3.27 1.65 -2.27
CA TRP A 25 2.63 0.55 -2.98
C TRP A 25 3.15 -0.83 -2.55
N ALA A 26 4.45 -0.97 -2.28
CA ALA A 26 5.03 -2.24 -1.85
C ALA A 26 4.47 -2.67 -0.47
N SER A 27 4.40 -1.73 0.47
CA SER A 27 3.82 -1.93 1.80
C SER A 27 2.32 -2.26 1.74
N ALA A 28 1.59 -1.70 0.77
CA ALA A 28 0.18 -2.03 0.54
C ALA A 28 -0.01 -3.45 0.01
N ILE A 29 0.83 -3.89 -0.93
CA ILE A 29 0.82 -5.28 -1.44
C ILE A 29 1.12 -6.26 -0.31
N ALA A 30 2.13 -5.98 0.52
CA ALA A 30 2.48 -6.82 1.67
C ALA A 30 1.32 -6.90 2.69
N SER A 31 0.66 -5.77 2.97
CA SER A 31 -0.50 -5.70 3.87
C SER A 31 -1.69 -6.50 3.34
N PHE A 32 -1.91 -6.51 2.02
CA PHE A 32 -2.96 -7.33 1.38
C PHE A 32 -2.63 -8.83 1.43
N GLU A 33 -1.38 -9.20 1.17
CA GLU A 33 -0.93 -10.60 1.15
C GLU A 33 -0.96 -11.24 2.55
N GLY A 34 -0.54 -10.50 3.58
CA GLY A 34 -0.52 -10.96 4.98
C GLY A 34 -1.81 -10.72 5.76
N GLY A 35 -2.78 -9.98 5.20
CA GLY A 35 -4.01 -9.60 5.89
C GLY A 35 -4.97 -10.77 6.10
N PRO A 36 -5.50 -10.98 7.33
CA PRO A 36 -6.35 -12.13 7.63
C PRO A 36 -7.71 -12.08 6.92
N LEU A 37 -8.28 -10.89 6.75
CA LEU A 37 -9.63 -10.71 6.22
C LEU A 37 -9.74 -11.09 4.73
N VAL A 38 -8.69 -10.80 3.95
CA VAL A 38 -8.68 -11.04 2.50
C VAL A 38 -8.76 -12.55 2.21
N ALA A 39 -8.13 -13.37 3.03
CA ALA A 39 -8.16 -14.83 2.91
C ALA A 39 -9.55 -15.43 3.22
N GLU A 40 -10.37 -14.75 4.01
CA GLU A 40 -11.76 -15.15 4.30
C GLU A 40 -12.71 -14.81 3.14
N ILE A 41 -12.41 -13.76 2.37
CA ILE A 41 -13.29 -13.24 1.31
C ILE A 41 -12.98 -13.87 -0.05
N PHE A 42 -11.71 -14.07 -0.38
CA PHE A 42 -11.27 -14.45 -1.73
C PHE A 42 -10.56 -15.82 -1.80
N PRO A 43 -10.80 -16.61 -2.86
CA PRO A 43 -10.06 -17.84 -3.11
C PRO A 43 -8.54 -17.61 -3.21
N ALA A 44 -7.76 -18.60 -2.77
CA ALA A 44 -6.29 -18.52 -2.77
C ALA A 44 -5.70 -18.20 -4.14
N THR A 45 -6.22 -18.81 -5.21
CA THR A 45 -5.75 -18.58 -6.59
C THR A 45 -5.89 -17.12 -7.01
N LEU A 46 -7.02 -16.47 -6.68
CA LEU A 46 -7.22 -15.05 -7.01
C LEU A 46 -6.22 -14.18 -6.27
N ARG A 47 -6.02 -14.42 -4.97
CA ARG A 47 -5.09 -13.65 -4.15
C ARG A 47 -3.66 -13.77 -4.66
N GLN A 48 -3.21 -14.98 -4.99
CA GLN A 48 -1.88 -15.24 -5.54
C GLN A 48 -1.67 -14.54 -6.88
N SER A 49 -2.61 -14.70 -7.81
CA SER A 49 -2.53 -14.06 -9.13
C SER A 49 -2.56 -12.53 -9.03
N PHE A 50 -3.39 -11.97 -8.14
CA PHE A 50 -3.47 -10.54 -7.92
C PHE A 50 -2.18 -9.97 -7.35
N VAL A 51 -1.62 -10.60 -6.32
CA VAL A 51 -0.34 -10.18 -5.73
C VAL A 51 0.79 -10.26 -6.76
N ALA A 52 0.85 -11.33 -7.56
CA ALA A 52 1.85 -11.46 -8.62
C ALA A 52 1.74 -10.33 -9.66
N CYS A 53 0.53 -10.01 -10.10
CA CYS A 53 0.26 -8.90 -11.02
C CYS A 53 0.72 -7.56 -10.44
N LYS A 54 0.34 -7.26 -9.19
CA LYS A 54 0.73 -5.99 -8.54
C LYS A 54 2.23 -5.86 -8.30
N ARG A 55 2.93 -6.96 -8.02
CA ARG A 55 4.40 -6.97 -7.99
C ARG A 55 5.01 -6.68 -9.36
N GLN A 56 4.45 -7.24 -10.43
CA GLN A 56 4.90 -6.97 -11.79
C GLN A 56 4.70 -5.49 -12.18
N GLU A 57 3.52 -4.93 -11.88
CA GLU A 57 3.24 -3.51 -12.11
C GLU A 57 4.24 -2.62 -11.35
N LEU A 58 4.47 -2.90 -10.07
CA LEU A 58 5.43 -2.16 -9.24
C LEU A 58 6.86 -2.23 -9.81
N ASN A 59 7.32 -3.43 -10.18
CA ASN A 59 8.65 -3.60 -10.76
C ASN A 59 8.78 -2.82 -12.08
N THR A 60 7.73 -2.80 -12.89
CA THR A 60 7.71 -2.02 -14.13
C THR A 60 7.77 -0.52 -13.83
N PHE A 61 6.99 -0.07 -12.85
CA PHE A 61 7.00 1.32 -12.41
C PHE A 61 8.38 1.76 -11.90
N ALA A 62 9.03 0.94 -11.06
CA ALA A 62 10.34 1.23 -10.48
C ALA A 62 11.49 1.34 -11.49
N LEU A 63 11.31 0.85 -12.73
CA LEU A 63 12.27 1.01 -13.81
C LEU A 63 12.15 2.37 -14.52
N ASN A 64 11.07 3.12 -14.28
CA ASN A 64 10.90 4.45 -14.85
C ASN A 64 11.63 5.46 -13.97
N VAL A 65 12.62 6.13 -14.54
CA VAL A 65 13.21 7.34 -13.95
C VAL A 65 12.33 8.51 -14.36
N SER A 66 11.76 9.21 -13.38
CA SER A 66 10.92 10.38 -13.62
C SER A 66 11.75 11.59 -14.06
N ASP A 67 11.12 12.51 -14.80
CA ASP A 67 11.75 13.79 -15.19
C ASP A 67 12.24 14.56 -13.96
N PHE A 68 11.51 14.50 -12.84
CA PHE A 68 11.92 15.09 -11.56
C PHE A 68 13.22 14.50 -11.01
N GLU A 69 13.38 13.17 -11.07
CA GLU A 69 14.62 12.52 -10.64
C GLU A 69 15.78 12.90 -11.56
N ILE A 70 15.53 12.97 -12.88
CA ILE A 70 16.53 13.44 -13.84
C ILE A 70 16.96 14.86 -13.51
N GLU A 71 16.02 15.82 -13.41
CA GLU A 71 16.30 17.23 -13.11
C GLU A 71 17.02 17.40 -11.77
N THR A 72 16.60 16.68 -10.73
CA THR A 72 17.19 16.77 -9.38
C THR A 72 18.63 16.25 -9.35
N TYR A 73 18.95 15.19 -10.10
CA TYR A 73 20.29 14.60 -10.07
C TYR A 73 21.24 15.17 -11.14
N LEU A 74 20.76 15.59 -12.32
CA LEU A 74 21.61 16.08 -13.41
C LEU A 74 22.17 17.49 -13.19
N GLU A 75 21.47 18.38 -12.50
CA GLU A 75 21.99 19.72 -12.18
C GLU A 75 22.93 19.73 -10.95
N SER A 76 23.08 18.59 -10.27
CA SER A 76 23.82 18.49 -9.00
C SER A 76 25.33 18.19 -9.13
N VAL A 77 25.89 18.20 -10.35
CA VAL A 77 27.32 17.96 -10.65
C VAL A 77 28.02 19.13 -11.33
#